data_AF-A0A1Y3AWR3-F1
#
_entry.id   AF-A0A1Y3AWR3-F1
#
_cell.length_a   1.000
_cell.length_b   1.000
_cell.length_c   1.000
_cell.angle_alpha   90.00
_cell.angle_beta   90.00
_cell.angle_gamma   90.00
#
_symmetry.space_group_name_H-M   'P 1'
#
loop_
_entity.id
_entity.type
_entity.pdbx_description
1 polymer ?
#
loop_
_entity_poly.entity_id
_entity_poly.type
_entity_poly.pdbx_seq_one_letter_code
_entity_poly.pdbx_strand_id
1 'polypeptide(L)'
;MTTTGMNNYDDDLKLNAWNVCLMSLMAEVIKHCPNAIAAAWPIVRQRSNTLFQNIDPNPVNDNRASSILRTTSNIKRSISSYERNFYLELWKSYLMFACSIAPSSIAVSSYLSNISDNCASPDSLSEKLSSIEGSRSPIMNRGSSAQNLFKQTIPFLRAEQFDLRNAVVLGLSQINPYALPDLIEELMPYFREAIDRKQENLRRRKRREMLRVQIGRLFKFISERKIFAQCPIGLSSTLIEYIDGVRLYFESETDKECSTNDIKESFCHFICNLIKSFPIETRESKLSRDLRHNLFNLFATWSGKYGNMLLINNNQSNNHSPHRHHLHQQQQQKHTAPQLLDFSFITELEFLSIRSMATVLCAGPMLDSKNHLF
;
A
#
# COMPACT_ATOMS: atom_id res chain seq x y z
N MET A 1 -13.47 36.32 2.98
CA MET A 1 -13.85 34.94 2.60
C MET A 1 -13.16 34.62 1.29
N THR A 2 -11.92 34.13 1.37
CA THR A 2 -11.13 33.70 0.23
C THR A 2 -10.85 32.23 0.46
N THR A 3 -11.61 31.37 -0.21
CA THR A 3 -11.39 29.92 -0.28
C THR A 3 -10.10 29.68 -1.05
N THR A 4 -8.99 29.57 -0.32
CA THR A 4 -7.79 28.91 -0.83
C THR A 4 -8.16 27.46 -1.11
N GLY A 5 -8.33 27.13 -2.39
CA GLY A 5 -8.46 25.76 -2.85
C GLY A 5 -7.18 24.99 -2.54
N MET A 6 -7.12 24.40 -1.35
CA MET A 6 -6.30 23.22 -1.14
C MET A 6 -6.97 22.12 -1.95
N ASN A 7 -6.32 21.69 -3.03
CA ASN A 7 -6.68 20.46 -3.71
C ASN A 7 -6.46 19.31 -2.71
N ASN A 8 -7.48 18.99 -1.94
CA ASN A 8 -7.53 17.77 -1.16
C ASN A 8 -7.54 16.61 -2.17
N TYR A 9 -6.37 16.07 -2.50
CA TYR A 9 -6.23 14.92 -3.37
C TYR A 9 -7.03 13.69 -2.87
N ASP A 10 -7.39 13.66 -1.59
CA ASP A 10 -8.27 12.66 -0.98
C ASP A 10 -9.77 12.87 -1.28
N ASP A 11 -10.24 14.11 -1.53
CA ASP A 11 -11.64 14.35 -1.90
C ASP A 11 -11.95 13.77 -3.30
N ASP A 12 -10.96 13.70 -4.17
CA ASP A 12 -11.05 13.15 -5.54
C ASP A 12 -11.02 11.61 -5.60
N LEU A 13 -10.73 10.94 -4.48
CA LEU A 13 -10.68 9.47 -4.38
C LEU A 13 -11.99 8.83 -3.92
N LYS A 14 -13.07 9.60 -3.78
CA LYS A 14 -14.33 9.07 -3.26
C LYS A 14 -14.94 8.08 -4.24
N LEU A 15 -15.26 6.88 -3.73
CA LEU A 15 -16.04 5.91 -4.46
C LEU A 15 -17.44 6.47 -4.71
N ASN A 16 -17.90 6.43 -5.96
CA ASN A 16 -19.30 6.72 -6.27
C ASN A 16 -20.24 5.70 -5.59
N ALA A 17 -21.51 6.05 -5.47
CA ALA A 17 -22.50 5.21 -4.78
C ALA A 17 -22.56 3.78 -5.35
N TRP A 18 -22.39 3.62 -6.67
CA TRP A 18 -22.38 2.31 -7.32
C TRP A 18 -21.20 1.45 -6.86
N ASN A 19 -20.00 2.02 -6.81
CA ASN A 19 -18.80 1.33 -6.37
C ASN A 19 -18.89 0.94 -4.89
N VAL A 20 -19.47 1.80 -4.05
CA VAL A 20 -19.72 1.47 -2.64
C VAL A 20 -20.68 0.28 -2.54
N CYS A 21 -21.84 0.35 -3.20
CA CYS A 21 -22.82 -0.73 -3.19
C CYS A 21 -22.25 -2.06 -3.73
N LEU A 22 -21.52 -2.00 -4.84
CA LEU A 22 -20.88 -3.17 -5.43
C LEU A 22 -19.89 -3.79 -4.45
N MET A 23 -19.02 -2.98 -3.83
CA MET A 23 -18.02 -3.51 -2.90
C MET A 23 -18.62 -4.05 -1.61
N SER A 24 -19.68 -3.40 -1.10
CA SER A 24 -20.44 -3.91 0.05
C SER A 24 -21.13 -5.24 -0.26
N LEU A 25 -21.74 -5.38 -1.44
CA LEU A 25 -22.33 -6.64 -1.88
C LEU A 25 -21.26 -7.73 -2.01
N MET A 26 -20.13 -7.41 -2.64
CA MET A 26 -19.05 -8.37 -2.82
C MET A 26 -18.47 -8.86 -1.49
N ALA A 27 -18.36 -8.00 -0.48
CA ALA A 27 -17.91 -8.40 0.85
C ALA A 27 -18.78 -9.51 1.48
N GLU A 28 -20.08 -9.54 1.17
CA GLU A 28 -20.99 -10.61 1.63
C GLU A 28 -21.02 -11.81 0.68
N VAL A 29 -21.02 -11.59 -0.64
CA VAL A 29 -20.97 -12.67 -1.64
C VAL A 29 -19.71 -13.52 -1.46
N ILE A 30 -18.58 -12.89 -1.10
CA ILE A 30 -17.32 -13.60 -0.86
C ILE A 30 -17.43 -14.62 0.27
N LYS A 31 -18.21 -14.31 1.30
CA LYS A 31 -18.40 -15.19 2.47
C LYS A 31 -19.35 -16.35 2.18
N HIS A 32 -20.38 -16.13 1.37
CA HIS A 32 -21.50 -17.07 1.25
C HIS A 32 -21.52 -17.87 -0.08
N CYS A 33 -20.91 -17.36 -1.16
CA CYS A 33 -21.10 -17.90 -2.50
C CYS A 33 -19.78 -18.16 -3.26
N PRO A 34 -18.88 -19.03 -2.78
CA PRO A 34 -17.56 -19.25 -3.39
C PRO A 34 -17.62 -19.73 -4.85
N ASN A 35 -18.62 -20.55 -5.21
CA ASN A 35 -18.81 -21.02 -6.58
C ASN A 35 -19.16 -19.89 -7.55
N ALA A 36 -19.95 -18.90 -7.10
CA ALA A 36 -20.32 -17.75 -7.92
C ALA A 36 -19.09 -16.86 -8.19
N ILE A 37 -18.21 -16.69 -7.21
CA ILE A 37 -16.94 -15.96 -7.34
C ILE A 37 -16.04 -16.65 -8.38
N ALA A 38 -15.87 -17.97 -8.26
CA ALA A 38 -15.04 -18.75 -9.16
C ALA A 38 -15.53 -18.66 -10.61
N ALA A 39 -16.85 -18.69 -10.83
CA ALA A 39 -17.46 -18.50 -12.14
C ALA A 39 -17.33 -17.06 -12.65
N ALA A 40 -17.39 -16.06 -11.76
CA ALA A 40 -17.29 -14.65 -12.11
C ALA A 40 -15.88 -14.23 -12.55
N TRP A 41 -14.83 -14.80 -11.94
CA TRP A 41 -13.43 -14.44 -12.23
C TRP A 41 -13.06 -14.39 -13.72
N PRO A 42 -13.27 -15.46 -14.53
CA PRO A 42 -12.91 -15.42 -15.94
C PRO A 42 -13.71 -14.36 -16.73
N ILE A 43 -14.97 -14.14 -16.38
CA ILE A 43 -15.84 -13.15 -17.05
C ILE A 43 -15.35 -11.74 -16.78
N VAL A 44 -15.07 -11.42 -15.52
CA VAL A 44 -14.61 -10.09 -15.10
C VAL A 44 -13.25 -9.79 -15.71
N ARG A 45 -12.34 -10.76 -15.68
CA ARG A 45 -11.01 -10.64 -16.29
C ARG A 45 -11.10 -10.39 -17.79
N GLN A 46 -11.96 -11.11 -18.51
CA GLN A 46 -12.18 -10.91 -19.93
C GLN A 46 -12.70 -9.49 -20.22
N ARG A 47 -13.74 -9.06 -19.50
CA ARG A 47 -14.34 -7.73 -19.68
C ARG A 47 -13.37 -6.59 -19.35
N SER A 48 -12.60 -6.74 -18.28
CA SER A 48 -11.54 -5.79 -17.92
C SER A 48 -10.51 -5.66 -19.05
N ASN A 49 -10.02 -6.79 -19.58
CA ASN A 49 -9.03 -6.80 -20.66
C ASN A 49 -9.57 -6.21 -21.97
N THR A 50 -10.85 -6.41 -22.28
CA THR A 50 -11.47 -5.79 -23.47
C THR A 50 -11.55 -4.27 -23.33
N LEU A 51 -11.97 -3.77 -22.16
CA LEU A 51 -12.07 -2.33 -21.91
C LEU A 51 -10.71 -1.64 -21.86
N PHE A 52 -9.70 -2.37 -21.39
CA PHE A 52 -8.33 -1.88 -21.28
C PHE A 52 -7.79 -1.32 -22.62
N GLN A 53 -8.15 -1.93 -23.75
CA GLN A 53 -7.73 -1.47 -25.09
C GLN A 53 -8.24 -0.06 -25.45
N ASN A 54 -9.28 0.42 -24.78
CA ASN A 54 -9.90 1.74 -25.02
C ASN A 54 -9.38 2.83 -24.07
N ILE A 55 -8.60 2.44 -23.05
CA ILE A 55 -8.12 3.34 -21.99
C ILE A 55 -6.64 3.65 -22.19
N ASP A 56 -5.86 2.71 -22.71
CA ASP A 56 -4.42 2.87 -22.92
C ASP A 56 -4.13 4.10 -23.81
N PRO A 57 -3.49 5.16 -23.28
CA PRO A 57 -3.13 6.33 -24.06
C PRO A 57 -2.03 6.04 -25.09
N ASN A 58 -1.29 4.94 -24.92
CA ASN A 58 -0.28 4.47 -25.86
C ASN A 58 -0.59 3.00 -26.20
N PRO A 59 -1.60 2.73 -27.08
CA PRO A 59 -1.70 1.39 -27.63
C PRO A 59 -0.33 1.10 -28.25
N VAL A 60 0.29 0.03 -27.75
CA VAL A 60 1.62 -0.48 -28.15
C VAL A 60 2.04 0.05 -29.51
N ASN A 61 3.24 0.64 -29.55
CA ASN A 61 4.03 0.92 -30.74
C ASN A 61 4.29 -0.37 -31.53
N ASP A 62 3.23 -0.97 -32.08
CA ASP A 62 3.27 -2.06 -33.03
C ASP A 62 3.76 -1.44 -34.33
N ASN A 63 5.09 -1.47 -34.48
CA ASN A 63 5.77 -1.49 -35.75
C ASN A 63 5.16 -0.56 -36.80
N ARG A 64 5.66 0.68 -36.87
CA ARG A 64 5.44 1.60 -37.99
C ARG A 64 5.64 0.96 -39.38
N ALA A 65 6.33 -0.19 -39.45
CA ALA A 65 6.53 -0.97 -40.66
C ALA A 65 5.35 -1.88 -41.07
N SER A 66 4.41 -2.22 -40.19
CA SER A 66 3.36 -3.22 -40.47
C SER A 66 2.01 -2.62 -40.88
N SER A 67 1.79 -1.31 -40.70
CA SER A 67 0.54 -0.64 -41.10
C SER A 67 0.52 -0.17 -42.56
N ILE A 68 1.66 -0.22 -43.26
CA ILE A 68 1.79 0.23 -44.66
C ILE A 68 1.20 -0.79 -45.65
N LEU A 69 0.97 -2.05 -45.24
CA LEU A 69 0.55 -3.14 -46.14
C LEU A 69 -0.85 -3.70 -45.88
N ARG A 70 -1.72 -3.00 -45.13
CA ARG A 70 -3.15 -3.37 -45.06
C ARG A 70 -4.04 -2.21 -45.47
N THR A 71 -4.31 -2.16 -46.78
CA THR A 71 -5.45 -1.46 -47.39
C THR A 71 -6.77 -2.12 -46.98
N THR A 72 -7.16 -1.97 -45.71
CA THR A 72 -8.56 -2.05 -45.27
C THR A 72 -8.72 -1.12 -44.07
N SER A 73 -9.29 0.04 -44.35
CA SER A 73 -9.55 1.12 -43.41
C SER A 73 -10.54 0.70 -42.33
N ASN A 74 -10.04 0.14 -41.22
CA ASN A 74 -10.69 0.35 -39.94
C ASN A 74 -10.24 1.71 -39.44
N ILE A 75 -11.00 2.74 -39.82
CA ILE A 75 -10.95 4.06 -39.20
C ILE A 75 -11.18 3.81 -37.70
N LYS A 76 -10.10 3.75 -36.92
CA LYS A 76 -10.16 3.81 -35.46
C LYS A 76 -10.76 5.18 -35.18
N ARG A 77 -12.09 5.24 -34.98
CA ARG A 77 -12.76 6.49 -34.57
C ARG A 77 -11.99 7.00 -33.37
N SER A 78 -11.51 8.24 -33.44
CA SER A 78 -10.91 8.89 -32.29
C SER A 78 -11.96 8.90 -31.19
N ILE A 79 -11.76 8.09 -30.15
CA ILE A 79 -12.68 7.98 -29.01
C ILE A 79 -12.79 9.38 -28.40
N SER A 80 -14.01 9.86 -28.21
CA SER A 80 -14.22 11.19 -27.65
C SER A 80 -13.66 11.26 -26.22
N SER A 81 -13.32 12.45 -25.73
CA SER A 81 -12.89 12.63 -24.33
C SER A 81 -13.92 12.11 -23.33
N TYR A 82 -15.20 12.33 -23.61
CA TYR A 82 -16.30 11.83 -22.82
C TYR A 82 -16.39 10.30 -22.82
N GLU A 83 -16.28 9.66 -24.00
CA GLU A 83 -16.33 8.20 -24.12
C GLU A 83 -15.16 7.53 -23.39
N ARG A 84 -13.96 8.12 -23.47
CA ARG A 84 -12.79 7.62 -22.75
C ARG A 84 -12.98 7.66 -21.23
N ASN A 85 -13.53 8.76 -20.71
CA ASN A 85 -13.82 8.90 -19.29
C ASN A 85 -14.88 7.88 -18.84
N PHE A 86 -15.91 7.64 -19.67
CA PHE A 86 -16.90 6.60 -19.42
C PHE A 86 -16.26 5.19 -19.37
N TYR A 87 -15.43 4.84 -20.35
CA TYR A 87 -14.72 3.56 -20.35
C TYR A 87 -13.78 3.41 -19.17
N LEU A 88 -13.09 4.49 -18.77
CA LEU A 88 -12.20 4.50 -17.62
C LEU A 88 -12.96 4.22 -16.32
N GLU A 89 -14.10 4.88 -16.08
CA GLU A 89 -14.94 4.64 -14.90
C GLU A 89 -15.51 3.22 -14.87
N LEU A 90 -15.92 2.69 -16.03
CA LEU A 90 -16.40 1.33 -16.15
C LEU A 90 -15.27 0.31 -15.88
N TRP A 91 -14.09 0.54 -16.45
CA TRP A 91 -12.92 -0.32 -16.21
C TRP A 91 -12.45 -0.26 -14.76
N LYS A 92 -12.46 0.91 -14.13
CA LYS A 92 -12.21 1.04 -12.68
C LYS A 92 -13.14 0.13 -11.89
N SER A 93 -14.43 0.11 -12.22
CA SER A 93 -15.43 -0.75 -11.57
C SER A 93 -15.12 -2.24 -11.76
N TYR A 94 -14.75 -2.64 -12.99
CA TYR A 94 -14.32 -4.01 -13.27
C TYR A 94 -13.01 -4.37 -12.57
N LEU A 95 -12.05 -3.45 -12.46
CA LEU A 95 -10.77 -3.66 -11.79
C LEU A 95 -10.97 -3.83 -10.28
N MET A 96 -11.81 -2.99 -9.66
CA MET A 96 -12.24 -3.12 -8.28
C MET A 96 -12.86 -4.48 -8.02
N PHE A 97 -13.81 -4.88 -8.88
CA PHE A 97 -14.45 -6.19 -8.79
C PHE A 97 -13.43 -7.31 -8.94
N ALA A 98 -12.58 -7.27 -9.97
CA ALA A 98 -11.54 -8.26 -10.24
C ALA A 98 -10.59 -8.42 -9.04
N CYS A 99 -10.10 -7.32 -8.47
CA CYS A 99 -9.20 -7.37 -7.32
C CYS A 99 -9.88 -7.98 -6.09
N SER A 100 -11.17 -7.73 -5.89
CA SER A 100 -11.92 -8.29 -4.75
C SER A 100 -12.18 -9.81 -4.83
N ILE A 101 -12.24 -10.36 -6.05
CA ILE A 101 -12.47 -11.79 -6.28
C ILE A 101 -11.23 -12.53 -6.78
N ALA A 102 -10.09 -11.85 -6.81
CA ALA A 102 -8.85 -12.38 -7.34
C ALA A 102 -8.52 -13.73 -6.66
N PRO A 103 -8.28 -14.81 -7.44
CA PRO A 103 -7.95 -16.10 -6.88
C PRO A 103 -6.55 -16.06 -6.28
N SER A 104 -6.35 -16.80 -5.21
CA SER A 104 -5.05 -16.94 -4.57
C SER A 104 -4.11 -17.76 -5.43
N SER A 105 -2.86 -17.31 -5.60
CA SER A 105 -1.76 -18.18 -6.07
C SER A 105 -1.22 -19.10 -4.98
N ILE A 106 -1.62 -18.90 -3.71
CA ILE A 106 -1.27 -19.76 -2.56
C ILE A 106 -2.06 -21.06 -2.72
N ALA A 107 -1.70 -21.84 -3.72
CA ALA A 107 -2.14 -23.21 -3.88
C ALA A 107 -1.50 -24.01 -2.74
N VAL A 108 -2.29 -24.35 -1.71
CA VAL A 108 -2.40 -25.64 -0.98
C VAL A 108 -1.10 -26.43 -0.67
N SER A 109 0.09 -25.84 -0.78
CA SER A 109 1.38 -26.54 -0.70
C SER A 109 1.95 -26.50 0.72
N SER A 110 1.55 -25.54 1.55
CA SER A 110 2.06 -25.38 2.92
C SER A 110 1.12 -25.91 4.02
N TYR A 111 -0.13 -26.25 3.69
CA TYR A 111 -1.10 -26.77 4.67
C TYR A 111 -1.22 -28.30 4.64
N LEU A 112 -0.86 -28.95 3.52
CA LEU A 112 -0.88 -30.41 3.40
C LEU A 112 0.45 -31.08 3.78
N SER A 113 1.59 -30.38 3.70
CA SER A 113 2.88 -30.90 4.15
C SER A 113 2.98 -31.06 5.67
N ASN A 114 2.19 -30.29 6.44
CA ASN A 114 2.14 -30.41 7.90
C ASN A 114 1.11 -31.45 8.40
N ILE A 115 0.35 -32.10 7.50
CA ILE A 115 -0.62 -33.16 7.86
C ILE A 115 -0.08 -34.55 7.50
N SER A 116 0.96 -34.66 6.67
CA SER A 116 1.55 -35.95 6.28
C SER A 116 2.61 -36.50 7.24
N ASP A 117 3.10 -35.73 8.22
CA ASP A 117 4.25 -36.14 9.04
C ASP A 117 3.89 -36.67 10.45
N ASN A 118 2.60 -36.75 10.82
CA ASN A 118 2.18 -37.15 12.17
C ASN A 118 1.27 -38.41 12.27
N CYS A 119 1.22 -39.27 11.25
CA CYS A 119 0.59 -40.59 11.40
C CYS A 119 1.58 -41.70 11.02
N ALA A 120 2.36 -42.12 12.01
CA ALA A 120 3.12 -43.36 11.95
C ALA A 120 2.22 -44.56 12.29
N SER A 121 2.43 -45.68 11.56
CA SER A 121 2.17 -47.10 11.91
C SER A 121 0.94 -47.81 11.25
N PRO A 122 1.01 -49.14 10.99
CA PRO A 122 1.11 -49.69 9.62
C PRO A 122 0.06 -50.79 9.28
N ASP A 123 0.14 -51.30 8.04
CA ASP A 123 -0.38 -52.57 7.50
C ASP A 123 -1.90 -52.85 7.51
N SER A 124 -2.51 -52.90 6.32
CA SER A 124 -3.28 -54.08 5.85
C SER A 124 -3.84 -53.87 4.43
N LEU A 125 -3.67 -54.93 3.62
CA LEU A 125 -4.16 -55.13 2.27
C LEU A 125 -5.69 -55.05 2.21
N SER A 126 -6.23 -54.24 1.29
CA SER A 126 -7.59 -54.41 0.78
C SER A 126 -7.74 -53.68 -0.55
N GLU A 127 -7.37 -54.37 -1.61
CA GLU A 127 -7.99 -54.18 -2.92
C GLU A 127 -9.53 -54.21 -2.81
N LYS A 128 -10.15 -53.29 -3.56
CA LYS A 128 -11.56 -53.20 -4.00
C LYS A 128 -12.20 -51.89 -3.55
N LEU A 129 -12.22 -50.93 -4.46
CA LEU A 129 -13.46 -50.46 -5.11
C LEU A 129 -13.09 -49.43 -6.18
N SER A 130 -12.68 -49.95 -7.34
CA SER A 130 -12.90 -49.28 -8.62
C SER A 130 -14.41 -49.22 -8.87
N SER A 131 -15.00 -48.01 -8.87
CA SER A 131 -16.17 -47.59 -9.69
C SER A 131 -17.02 -46.50 -9.00
N ILE A 132 -16.53 -45.25 -8.95
CA ILE A 132 -17.41 -44.08 -9.16
C ILE A 132 -16.63 -43.07 -10.01
N GLU A 133 -16.74 -43.29 -11.31
CA GLU A 133 -16.45 -42.32 -12.35
C GLU A 133 -17.53 -41.24 -12.28
N GLY A 134 -17.19 -40.03 -11.81
CA GLY A 134 -18.16 -38.94 -11.79
C GLY A 134 -18.03 -37.90 -10.67
N SER A 135 -16.82 -37.45 -10.34
CA SER A 135 -16.58 -36.17 -9.65
C SER A 135 -15.10 -35.81 -9.73
N ARG A 136 -14.62 -35.50 -10.94
CA ARG A 136 -13.41 -34.67 -11.06
C ARG A 136 -13.78 -33.31 -10.50
N SER A 137 -13.47 -33.07 -9.22
CA SER A 137 -13.31 -31.73 -8.66
C SER A 137 -12.53 -30.89 -9.68
N PRO A 138 -13.04 -29.73 -10.12
CA PRO A 138 -12.47 -29.02 -11.24
C PRO A 138 -11.02 -28.70 -10.89
N ILE A 139 -10.15 -29.28 -11.71
CA ILE A 139 -8.72 -29.02 -11.78
C ILE A 139 -8.51 -27.52 -11.60
N MET A 140 -7.96 -27.16 -10.44
CA MET A 140 -7.50 -25.81 -10.12
C MET A 140 -6.65 -25.33 -11.30
N ASN A 141 -7.22 -24.38 -12.03
CA ASN A 141 -6.77 -23.98 -13.34
C ASN A 141 -5.42 -23.27 -13.21
N ARG A 142 -4.31 -23.97 -13.45
CA ARG A 142 -2.92 -23.49 -13.25
C ARG A 142 -2.51 -22.34 -14.19
N GLY A 143 -3.44 -21.78 -14.98
CA GLY A 143 -3.26 -20.57 -15.80
C GLY A 143 -4.04 -19.33 -15.30
N SER A 144 -4.68 -19.41 -14.12
CA SER A 144 -5.69 -18.44 -13.66
C SER A 144 -5.23 -17.46 -12.56
N SER A 145 -3.92 -17.26 -12.37
CA SER A 145 -3.43 -16.37 -11.31
C SER A 145 -3.83 -14.90 -11.54
N ALA A 146 -3.98 -14.16 -10.44
CA ALA A 146 -4.21 -12.72 -10.42
C ALA A 146 -2.99 -11.92 -10.91
N GLN A 147 -1.81 -12.54 -10.95
CA GLN A 147 -0.55 -11.90 -11.35
C GLN A 147 -0.61 -11.24 -12.73
N ASN A 148 -1.27 -11.85 -13.72
CA ASN A 148 -1.40 -11.25 -15.05
C ASN A 148 -2.22 -9.96 -15.03
N LEU A 149 -3.25 -9.87 -14.17
CA LEU A 149 -3.99 -8.63 -13.96
C LEU A 149 -3.07 -7.56 -13.37
N PHE A 150 -2.26 -7.92 -12.37
CA PHE A 150 -1.33 -7.00 -11.72
C PHE A 150 -0.22 -6.52 -12.66
N LYS A 151 0.38 -7.42 -13.45
CA LYS A 151 1.39 -7.07 -14.48
C LYS A 151 0.87 -6.05 -15.48
N GLN A 152 -0.40 -6.15 -15.86
CA GLN A 152 -1.04 -5.19 -16.77
C GLN A 152 -1.39 -3.89 -16.06
N THR A 153 -1.81 -3.93 -14.80
CA THR A 153 -2.40 -2.78 -14.11
C THR A 153 -1.36 -1.90 -13.40
N ILE A 154 -0.39 -2.48 -12.70
CA ILE A 154 0.59 -1.75 -11.87
C ILE A 154 1.43 -0.72 -12.68
N PRO A 155 1.84 -0.96 -13.95
CA PRO A 155 2.56 0.05 -14.73
C PRO A 155 1.88 1.42 -14.80
N PHE A 156 0.55 1.45 -14.74
CA PHE A 156 -0.25 2.68 -14.78
C PHE A 156 -0.19 3.51 -13.50
N LEU A 157 0.42 3.01 -12.41
CA LEU A 157 0.80 3.88 -11.28
C LEU A 157 1.75 5.01 -11.73
N ARG A 158 2.45 4.85 -12.85
CA ARG A 158 3.30 5.87 -13.47
C ARG A 158 2.62 6.66 -14.61
N ALA A 159 1.35 6.37 -14.94
CA ALA A 159 0.66 7.04 -16.03
C ALA A 159 0.61 8.55 -15.81
N GLU A 160 0.65 9.37 -16.86
CA GLU A 160 0.55 10.83 -16.73
C GLU A 160 -0.88 11.29 -16.41
N GLN A 161 -1.88 10.51 -16.85
CA GLN A 161 -3.29 10.74 -16.58
C GLN A 161 -3.61 10.49 -15.10
N PHE A 162 -4.07 11.52 -14.41
CA PHE A 162 -4.44 11.45 -12.99
C PHE A 162 -5.57 10.46 -12.73
N ASP A 163 -6.64 10.52 -13.53
CA ASP A 163 -7.81 9.66 -13.37
C ASP A 163 -7.46 8.17 -13.55
N LEU A 164 -6.55 7.86 -14.46
CA LEU A 164 -6.05 6.50 -14.68
C LEU A 164 -5.25 5.99 -13.48
N ARG A 165 -4.34 6.81 -12.93
CA ARG A 165 -3.62 6.46 -11.69
C ARG A 165 -4.60 6.22 -10.54
N ASN A 166 -5.58 7.10 -10.37
CA ASN A 166 -6.59 6.97 -9.31
C ASN A 166 -7.44 5.70 -9.47
N ALA A 167 -7.88 5.39 -10.69
CA ALA A 167 -8.62 4.18 -10.98
C ALA A 167 -7.82 2.92 -10.58
N VAL A 168 -6.51 2.92 -10.85
CA VAL A 168 -5.62 1.83 -10.46
C VAL A 168 -5.46 1.72 -8.95
N VAL A 169 -5.21 2.84 -8.26
CA VAL A 169 -5.09 2.86 -6.79
C VAL A 169 -6.37 2.34 -6.14
N LEU A 170 -7.54 2.83 -6.58
CA LEU A 170 -8.83 2.40 -6.05
C LEU A 170 -9.13 0.93 -6.36
N GLY A 171 -8.82 0.47 -7.57
CA GLY A 171 -8.97 -0.91 -8.00
C GLY A 171 -8.13 -1.88 -7.18
N LEU A 172 -6.80 -1.65 -7.15
CA LEU A 172 -5.86 -2.48 -6.40
C LEU A 172 -6.11 -2.43 -4.88
N SER A 173 -6.67 -1.34 -4.36
CA SER A 173 -7.02 -1.27 -2.93
C SER A 173 -8.15 -2.21 -2.50
N GLN A 174 -8.94 -2.75 -3.45
CA GLN A 174 -9.99 -3.74 -3.19
C GLN A 174 -9.46 -5.18 -3.14
N ILE A 175 -8.14 -5.37 -3.10
CA ILE A 175 -7.51 -6.67 -3.21
C ILE A 175 -8.05 -7.68 -2.18
N ASN A 176 -8.41 -8.86 -2.66
CA ASN A 176 -8.71 -10.00 -1.83
C ASN A 176 -7.50 -10.32 -0.92
N PRO A 177 -7.65 -10.45 0.42
CA PRO A 177 -6.54 -10.78 1.31
C PRO A 177 -5.70 -11.99 0.87
N TYR A 178 -6.32 -12.98 0.20
CA TYR A 178 -5.63 -14.16 -0.31
C TYR A 178 -4.78 -13.92 -1.58
N ALA A 179 -5.02 -12.83 -2.30
CA ALA A 179 -4.26 -12.42 -3.49
C ALA A 179 -3.30 -11.24 -3.19
N LEU A 180 -3.29 -10.73 -1.95
CA LEU A 180 -2.35 -9.70 -1.51
C LEU A 180 -0.87 -10.11 -1.73
N PRO A 181 -0.44 -11.36 -1.49
CA PRO A 181 0.96 -11.75 -1.70
C PRO A 181 1.41 -11.60 -3.15
N ASP A 182 0.55 -11.97 -4.10
CA ASP A 182 0.79 -11.78 -5.54
C ASP A 182 0.94 -10.30 -5.89
N LEU A 183 0.10 -9.45 -5.30
CA LEU A 183 0.19 -7.99 -5.50
C LEU A 183 1.52 -7.45 -4.95
N ILE A 184 1.94 -7.89 -3.77
CA ILE A 184 3.21 -7.47 -3.15
C ILE A 184 4.41 -7.91 -3.98
N GLU A 185 4.41 -9.14 -4.50
CA GLU A 185 5.46 -9.66 -5.37
C GLU A 185 5.61 -8.81 -6.64
N GLU A 186 4.50 -8.51 -7.32
CA GLU A 186 4.51 -7.71 -8.54
C GLU A 186 4.86 -6.22 -8.28
N LEU A 187 4.62 -5.72 -7.07
CA LEU A 187 5.02 -4.37 -6.65
C LEU A 187 6.51 -4.26 -6.27
N MET A 188 7.25 -5.35 -6.07
CA MET A 188 8.65 -5.32 -5.63
C MET A 188 9.56 -4.39 -6.45
N PRO A 189 9.53 -4.40 -7.81
CA PRO A 189 10.36 -3.49 -8.60
C PRO A 189 9.99 -2.02 -8.38
N TYR A 190 8.72 -1.75 -8.10
CA TYR A 190 8.17 -0.42 -7.87
C TYR A 190 8.53 0.10 -6.47
N PHE A 191 8.59 -0.78 -5.46
CA PHE A 191 9.13 -0.43 -4.14
C PHE A 191 10.58 0.02 -4.23
N ARG A 192 11.43 -0.78 -4.90
CA ARG A 192 12.85 -0.45 -5.09
C ARG A 192 13.04 0.88 -5.80
N GLU A 193 12.22 1.16 -6.82
CA GLU A 193 12.23 2.46 -7.48
C GLU A 193 11.77 3.58 -6.54
N ALA A 194 10.66 3.39 -5.82
CA ALA A 194 10.09 4.42 -4.96
C ALA A 194 11.04 4.84 -3.82
N ILE A 195 11.77 3.91 -3.23
CA ILE A 195 12.70 4.17 -2.11
C ILE A 195 14.14 4.48 -2.55
N ASP A 196 14.42 4.53 -3.86
CA ASP A 196 15.77 4.85 -4.34
C ASP A 196 16.14 6.30 -3.97
N ARG A 197 17.33 6.45 -3.37
CA ARG A 197 17.88 7.72 -2.89
C ARG A 197 19.05 8.23 -3.75
N LYS A 198 19.36 7.55 -4.87
CA LYS A 198 20.41 7.99 -5.79
C LYS A 198 20.09 9.38 -6.34
N GLN A 199 21.15 10.16 -6.58
CA GLN A 199 21.02 11.46 -7.21
C GLN A 199 20.60 11.29 -8.68
N GLU A 200 19.56 12.01 -9.09
CA GLU A 200 19.00 11.90 -10.43
C GLU A 200 18.55 13.25 -10.99
N ASN A 201 18.41 13.28 -12.32
CA ASN A 201 17.82 14.40 -13.04
C ASN A 201 16.39 14.72 -12.55
N LEU A 202 16.02 16.00 -12.52
CA LEU A 202 14.72 16.49 -12.04
C LEU A 202 13.51 15.76 -12.64
N ARG A 203 13.56 15.43 -13.94
CA ARG A 203 12.49 14.69 -14.63
C ARG A 203 12.30 13.27 -14.07
N ARG A 204 13.39 12.57 -13.75
CA ARG A 204 13.34 11.22 -13.15
C ARG A 204 12.85 11.30 -11.71
N ARG A 205 13.37 12.27 -10.94
CA ARG A 205 12.92 12.57 -9.58
C ARG A 205 11.41 12.78 -9.49
N LYS A 206 10.83 13.63 -10.36
CA LYS A 206 9.38 13.89 -10.36
C LYS A 206 8.53 12.64 -10.63
N ARG A 207 8.96 11.77 -11.54
CA ARG A 207 8.24 10.50 -11.81
C ARG A 207 8.29 9.54 -10.62
N ARG A 208 9.45 9.44 -9.98
CA ARG A 208 9.66 8.64 -8.77
C ARG A 208 8.83 9.17 -7.59
N GLU A 209 8.77 10.49 -7.43
CA GLU A 209 7.94 11.16 -6.43
C GLU A 209 6.45 10.87 -6.66
N MET A 210 5.97 10.96 -7.91
CA MET A 210 4.61 10.54 -8.25
C MET A 210 4.35 9.08 -7.91
N LEU A 211 5.27 8.18 -8.27
CA LEU A 211 5.15 6.75 -7.95
C LEU A 211 5.07 6.53 -6.43
N ARG A 212 5.90 7.21 -5.63
CA ARG A 212 5.82 7.17 -4.16
C ARG A 212 4.46 7.59 -3.64
N VAL A 213 3.91 8.70 -4.15
CA VAL A 213 2.56 9.16 -3.79
C VAL A 213 1.53 8.06 -4.06
N GLN A 214 1.57 7.44 -5.25
CA GLN A 214 0.59 6.42 -5.61
C GLN A 214 0.71 5.15 -4.75
N ILE A 215 1.93 4.67 -4.48
CA ILE A 215 2.14 3.50 -3.62
C ILE A 215 1.72 3.81 -2.17
N GLY A 216 2.05 5.00 -1.66
CA GLY A 216 1.62 5.46 -0.34
C GLY A 216 0.09 5.47 -0.21
N ARG A 217 -0.61 6.05 -1.19
CA ARG A 217 -2.08 6.07 -1.24
C ARG A 217 -2.68 4.68 -1.36
N LEU A 218 -2.10 3.80 -2.18
CA LEU A 218 -2.53 2.41 -2.30
C LEU A 218 -2.49 1.70 -0.95
N PHE A 219 -1.39 1.80 -0.22
CA PHE A 219 -1.25 1.13 1.06
C PHE A 219 -2.03 1.76 2.20
N LYS A 220 -2.23 3.09 2.17
CA LYS A 220 -3.23 3.76 3.00
C LYS A 220 -4.59 3.06 2.85
N PHE A 221 -5.12 2.93 1.63
CA PHE A 221 -6.44 2.30 1.43
C PHE A 221 -6.49 0.82 1.76
N ILE A 222 -5.45 0.04 1.43
CA ILE A 222 -5.39 -1.39 1.80
C ILE A 222 -5.43 -1.56 3.33
N SER A 223 -4.72 -0.70 4.06
CA SER A 223 -4.68 -0.73 5.51
C SER A 223 -5.99 -0.27 6.17
N GLU A 224 -6.66 0.75 5.62
CA GLU A 224 -7.99 1.19 6.09
C GLU A 224 -9.03 0.07 6.03
N ARG A 225 -8.90 -0.82 5.03
CA ARG A 225 -9.75 -1.99 4.82
C ARG A 225 -9.35 -3.20 5.67
N LYS A 226 -8.28 -3.09 6.47
CA LYS A 226 -7.76 -4.16 7.33
C LYS A 226 -7.35 -5.44 6.58
N ILE A 227 -7.06 -5.33 5.29
CA ILE A 227 -6.72 -6.49 4.43
C ILE A 227 -5.45 -7.19 4.94
N PHE A 228 -4.46 -6.44 5.44
CA PHE A 228 -3.21 -7.01 5.98
C PHE A 228 -3.43 -8.01 7.11
N ALA A 229 -4.39 -7.74 8.01
CA ALA A 229 -4.71 -8.64 9.11
C ALA A 229 -5.50 -9.89 8.68
N GLN A 230 -6.18 -9.81 7.55
CA GLN A 230 -6.93 -10.93 6.95
C GLN A 230 -6.05 -11.80 6.05
N CYS A 231 -4.83 -11.35 5.73
CA CYS A 231 -3.90 -12.09 4.89
C CYS A 231 -3.45 -13.38 5.61
N PRO A 232 -3.62 -14.57 5.00
CA PRO A 232 -3.37 -15.85 5.67
C PRO A 232 -1.89 -16.07 6.03
N ILE A 233 -0.97 -15.45 5.29
CA ILE A 233 0.47 -15.56 5.51
C ILE A 233 1.01 -14.45 6.43
N GLY A 234 0.14 -13.56 6.92
CA GLY A 234 0.54 -12.41 7.72
C GLY A 234 1.24 -11.31 6.91
N LEU A 235 2.11 -10.56 7.60
CA LEU A 235 2.82 -9.41 7.03
C LEU A 235 4.10 -9.87 6.32
N SER A 236 4.21 -9.60 5.02
CA SER A 236 5.39 -9.99 4.23
C SER A 236 6.65 -9.22 4.62
N SER A 237 7.81 -9.89 4.66
CA SER A 237 9.12 -9.27 4.88
C SER A 237 9.42 -8.19 3.86
N THR A 238 9.04 -8.39 2.60
CA THR A 238 9.15 -7.40 1.51
C THR A 238 8.45 -6.09 1.86
N LEU A 239 7.28 -6.16 2.52
CA LEU A 239 6.55 -4.97 2.91
C LEU A 239 7.21 -4.28 4.10
N ILE A 240 7.79 -5.04 5.04
CA ILE A 240 8.56 -4.49 6.16
C ILE A 240 9.82 -3.77 5.65
N GLU A 241 10.54 -4.37 4.70
CA GLU A 241 11.68 -3.74 4.03
C GLU A 241 11.27 -2.45 3.30
N TYR A 242 10.11 -2.44 2.64
CA TYR A 242 9.58 -1.24 2.01
C TYR A 242 9.26 -0.14 3.05
N ILE A 243 8.63 -0.49 4.18
CA ILE A 243 8.35 0.45 5.27
C ILE A 243 9.64 1.08 5.80
N ASP A 244 10.67 0.28 6.04
CA ASP A 244 11.97 0.78 6.49
C ASP A 244 12.66 1.64 5.41
N GLY A 245 12.53 1.26 4.14
CA GLY A 245 13.00 2.05 3.01
C GLY A 245 12.34 3.43 2.89
N VAL A 246 11.03 3.52 3.10
CA VAL A 246 10.29 4.80 3.13
C VAL A 246 10.73 5.64 4.33
N ARG A 247 10.93 5.03 5.50
CA ARG A 247 11.49 5.71 6.68
C ARG A 247 12.86 6.34 6.36
N LEU A 248 13.80 5.52 5.88
CA LEU A 248 15.16 5.95 5.52
C LEU A 248 15.18 7.01 4.41
N TYR A 249 14.21 6.96 3.51
CA TYR A 249 14.00 7.99 2.50
C TYR A 249 13.69 9.34 3.14
N PHE A 250 12.71 9.40 4.04
CA PHE A 250 12.33 10.64 4.71
C PHE A 250 13.41 11.17 5.67
N GLU A 251 14.14 10.28 6.36
CA GLU A 251 15.27 10.68 7.21
C GLU A 251 16.40 11.36 6.41
N SER A 252 16.54 11.02 5.12
CA SER A 252 17.55 11.60 4.23
C SER A 252 17.10 12.86 3.48
N GLU A 253 15.80 13.17 3.47
CA GLU A 253 15.26 14.31 2.72
C GLU A 253 15.26 15.56 3.59
N THR A 254 16.21 16.46 3.36
CA THR A 254 16.50 17.55 4.30
C THR A 254 15.70 18.85 4.13
N ASP A 255 14.93 19.10 3.04
CA ASP A 255 14.48 20.50 2.84
C ASP A 255 13.35 20.82 1.82
N LYS A 256 12.20 20.12 1.80
CA LYS A 256 11.05 20.54 0.95
C LYS A 256 9.68 20.35 1.63
N GLU A 257 9.11 21.44 2.13
CA GLU A 257 7.93 21.45 3.01
C GLU A 257 6.56 21.22 2.33
N CYS A 258 6.41 21.41 1.01
CA CYS A 258 5.06 21.46 0.41
C CYS A 258 4.64 20.18 -0.37
N SER A 259 5.52 19.57 -1.18
CA SER A 259 5.16 18.35 -1.94
C SER A 259 5.26 17.04 -1.13
N THR A 260 5.72 17.13 0.13
CA THR A 260 5.97 15.97 0.99
C THR A 260 4.82 15.66 1.95
N ASN A 261 3.90 16.58 2.20
CA ASN A 261 2.88 16.40 3.24
C ASN A 261 1.88 15.30 2.88
N ASP A 262 1.34 15.26 1.66
CA ASP A 262 0.43 14.19 1.23
C ASP A 262 1.05 12.78 1.39
N ILE A 263 2.36 12.65 1.10
CA ILE A 263 3.08 11.38 1.24
C ILE A 263 3.29 11.05 2.72
N LYS A 264 3.67 12.04 3.54
CA LYS A 264 3.83 11.87 4.99
C LYS A 264 2.50 11.49 5.65
N GLU A 265 1.40 12.14 5.27
CA GLU A 265 0.05 11.84 5.76
C GLU A 265 -0.42 10.45 5.33
N SER A 266 -0.18 10.09 4.07
CA SER A 266 -0.46 8.74 3.57
C SER A 266 0.35 7.68 4.33
N PHE A 267 1.62 7.95 4.62
CA PHE A 267 2.48 7.06 5.39
C PHE A 267 2.03 6.94 6.86
N CYS A 268 1.68 8.06 7.51
CA CYS A 268 1.11 8.07 8.86
C CYS A 268 -0.17 7.23 8.92
N HIS A 269 -1.10 7.43 7.98
CA HIS A 269 -2.32 6.64 7.87
C HIS A 269 -2.01 5.17 7.67
N PHE A 270 -1.14 4.84 6.72
CA PHE A 270 -0.74 3.47 6.42
C PHE A 270 -0.21 2.76 7.68
N ILE A 271 0.79 3.33 8.35
CA ILE A 271 1.39 2.70 9.54
C ILE A 271 0.39 2.60 10.70
N CYS A 272 -0.39 3.65 10.95
CA CYS A 272 -1.47 3.64 11.96
C CYS A 272 -2.43 2.48 11.73
N ASN A 273 -3.00 2.42 10.52
CA ASN A 273 -4.06 1.47 10.19
C ASN A 273 -3.52 0.05 10.05
N LEU A 274 -2.29 -0.11 9.55
CA LEU A 274 -1.59 -1.40 9.50
C LEU A 274 -1.49 -1.99 10.91
N ILE A 275 -0.92 -1.26 11.86
CA ILE A 275 -0.75 -1.75 13.23
C ILE A 275 -2.11 -2.01 13.87
N LYS A 276 -3.07 -1.08 13.73
CA LYS A 276 -4.41 -1.20 14.30
C LYS A 276 -5.25 -2.33 13.68
N SER A 277 -4.92 -2.79 12.48
CA SER A 277 -5.62 -3.90 11.83
C SER A 277 -5.43 -5.23 12.57
N PHE A 278 -4.31 -5.39 13.29
CA PHE A 278 -4.02 -6.58 14.09
C PHE A 278 -4.56 -6.46 15.53
N PRO A 279 -4.96 -7.59 16.17
CA PRO A 279 -5.25 -7.65 17.60
C PRO A 279 -4.08 -7.18 18.45
N ILE A 280 -4.36 -6.51 19.56
CA ILE A 280 -3.34 -5.80 20.37
C ILE A 280 -2.24 -6.73 20.87
N GLU A 281 -2.58 -7.96 21.19
CA GLU A 281 -1.71 -9.02 21.70
C GLU A 281 -0.66 -9.46 20.67
N THR A 282 -0.95 -9.27 19.38
CA THR A 282 -0.09 -9.75 18.29
C THR A 282 0.75 -8.63 17.65
N ARG A 283 0.46 -7.36 17.95
CA ARG A 283 1.08 -6.19 17.30
C ARG A 283 2.58 -6.15 17.48
N GLU A 284 3.07 -6.56 18.65
CA GLU A 284 4.49 -6.49 19.00
C GLU A 284 5.37 -7.27 18.03
N SER A 285 4.87 -8.41 17.55
CA SER A 285 5.59 -9.31 16.63
C SER A 285 5.57 -8.86 15.17
N LYS A 286 4.73 -7.88 14.79
CA LYS A 286 4.56 -7.48 13.38
C LYS A 286 5.64 -6.55 12.88
N LEU A 287 6.19 -5.73 13.77
CA LEU A 287 7.29 -4.81 13.47
C LEU A 287 8.36 -4.97 14.55
N SER A 288 9.62 -5.08 14.13
CA SER A 288 10.73 -5.18 15.07
C SER A 288 10.75 -3.98 16.02
N ARG A 289 11.29 -4.18 17.21
CA ARG A 289 11.42 -3.11 18.21
C ARG A 289 12.19 -1.91 17.65
N ASP A 290 13.28 -2.15 16.93
CA ASP A 290 14.10 -1.10 16.32
C ASP A 290 13.32 -0.33 15.25
N LEU A 291 12.59 -1.03 14.39
CA LEU A 291 11.77 -0.36 13.37
C LEU A 291 10.66 0.50 14.01
N ARG A 292 10.00 -0.02 15.06
CA ARG A 292 9.03 0.75 15.84
C ARG A 292 9.67 2.01 16.46
N HIS A 293 10.83 1.87 17.08
CA HIS A 293 11.56 3.00 17.67
C HIS A 293 11.92 4.06 16.63
N ASN A 294 12.44 3.64 15.47
CA ASN A 294 12.84 4.57 14.42
C ASN A 294 11.63 5.25 13.76
N LEU A 295 10.52 4.52 13.56
CA LEU A 295 9.26 5.12 13.09
C LEU A 295 8.71 6.15 14.08
N PHE A 296 8.80 5.87 15.39
CA PHE A 296 8.42 6.83 16.42
C PHE A 296 9.23 8.13 16.31
N ASN A 297 10.56 8.03 16.18
CA ASN A 297 11.43 9.19 16.03
C ASN A 297 11.12 9.97 14.75
N LEU A 298 10.88 9.27 13.62
CA LEU A 298 10.49 9.91 12.37
C LEU A 298 9.19 10.70 12.52
N PHE A 299 8.14 10.11 13.07
CA PHE A 299 6.86 10.80 13.29
C PHE A 299 6.99 11.96 14.28
N ALA A 300 7.88 11.86 15.28
CA ALA A 300 8.18 12.97 16.17
C ALA A 300 8.65 14.20 15.38
N THR A 301 9.49 14.03 14.35
CA THR A 301 9.93 15.17 13.51
C THR A 301 8.80 15.86 12.75
N TRP A 302 7.69 15.16 12.49
CA TRP A 302 6.53 15.69 11.75
C TRP A 302 5.42 16.20 12.66
N SER A 303 5.50 15.90 13.96
CA SER A 303 4.54 16.38 14.97
C SER A 303 4.81 17.83 15.41
N GLY A 304 5.66 18.55 14.69
CA GLY A 304 5.97 19.96 14.94
C GLY A 304 6.45 20.19 16.38
N LYS A 305 5.81 21.13 17.06
CA LYS A 305 6.14 21.52 18.44
C LYS A 305 6.00 20.38 19.47
N TYR A 306 5.12 19.40 19.21
CA TYR A 306 4.87 18.30 20.14
C TYR A 306 6.02 17.29 20.18
N GLY A 307 6.67 17.06 19.04
CA GLY A 307 7.81 16.14 18.94
C GLY A 307 9.14 16.78 19.31
N ASN A 308 9.30 18.08 19.08
CA ASN A 308 10.51 18.80 19.47
C ASN A 308 10.81 18.66 20.97
N MET A 309 9.79 18.65 21.83
CA MET A 309 9.97 18.42 23.27
C MET A 309 10.54 17.03 23.59
N LEU A 310 10.18 16.02 22.82
CA LEU A 310 10.66 14.64 23.01
C LEU A 310 12.07 14.44 22.45
N LEU A 311 12.38 15.08 21.32
CA LEU A 311 13.67 14.97 20.64
C LEU A 311 14.77 15.77 21.36
N ILE A 312 14.45 16.94 21.94
CA ILE A 312 15.40 17.76 22.71
C ILE A 312 15.88 17.03 23.97
N ASN A 313 14.98 16.35 24.68
CA ASN A 313 15.34 15.62 25.90
C ASN A 313 16.29 14.44 25.63
N ASN A 314 16.16 13.73 24.51
CA ASN A 314 17.07 12.64 24.13
C ASN A 314 18.51 13.12 23.82
N ASN A 315 18.68 14.34 23.33
CA ASN A 315 20.01 14.89 23.02
C ASN A 315 20.73 15.45 24.27
N GLN A 316 19.99 15.77 25.35
CA GLN A 316 20.59 16.21 26.61
C GLN A 316 21.06 15.03 27.46
N SER A 317 20.35 13.89 27.45
CA SER A 317 20.72 12.68 28.18
C SER A 317 21.95 11.95 27.61
N ASN A 318 22.25 12.10 26.30
CA ASN A 318 23.46 11.53 25.68
C ASN A 318 24.73 12.39 25.83
N ASN A 319 24.65 13.58 26.44
CA ASN A 319 25.76 14.53 26.53
C ASN A 319 26.38 14.68 27.94
N HIS A 320 26.22 13.68 28.82
CA HIS A 320 27.00 13.62 30.07
C HIS A 320 28.46 13.21 29.83
N SER A 321 29.24 14.12 29.22
CA SER A 321 30.69 14.16 29.34
C SER A 321 31.07 15.33 30.27
N PRO A 322 31.70 15.09 31.43
CA PRO A 322 31.84 16.10 32.49
C PRO A 322 32.93 17.17 32.26
N HIS A 323 33.38 17.43 31.02
CA HIS A 323 34.59 18.23 30.78
C HIS A 323 34.52 19.31 29.69
N ARG A 324 33.39 20.02 29.54
CA ARG A 324 33.33 21.19 28.65
C ARG A 324 32.52 22.40 29.16
N HIS A 325 32.43 22.57 30.48
CA HIS A 325 31.56 23.62 31.07
C HIS A 325 32.10 25.05 31.11
N HIS A 326 33.31 25.37 30.63
CA HIS A 326 33.91 26.69 30.92
C HIS A 326 34.19 27.66 29.77
N LEU A 327 33.78 27.41 28.51
CA LEU A 327 34.07 28.38 27.44
C LEU A 327 32.91 28.82 26.53
N HIS A 328 31.65 28.52 26.86
CA HIS A 328 30.51 28.92 26.00
C HIS A 328 29.47 29.84 26.66
N GLN A 329 29.75 30.37 27.86
CA GLN A 329 28.76 31.11 28.64
C GLN A 329 28.61 32.60 28.27
N GLN A 330 29.23 33.09 27.19
CA GLN A 330 29.21 34.53 26.86
C GLN A 330 28.56 34.95 25.53
N GLN A 331 27.90 34.05 24.78
CA GLN A 331 27.20 34.44 23.54
C GLN A 331 25.74 34.01 23.39
N GLN A 332 25.10 33.41 24.39
CA GLN A 332 23.69 32.94 24.30
C GLN A 332 22.65 33.75 25.09
N GLN A 333 22.93 35.01 25.47
CA GLN A 333 21.94 35.83 26.20
C GLN A 333 21.05 36.74 25.33
N LYS A 334 21.04 36.60 24.00
CA LYS A 334 20.07 37.31 23.14
C LYS A 334 19.21 36.32 22.37
N HIS A 335 17.92 36.26 22.75
CA HIS A 335 16.83 35.44 22.22
C HIS A 335 16.62 34.08 22.88
N THR A 336 16.00 34.07 24.06
CA THR A 336 15.12 32.98 24.49
C THR A 336 14.14 33.55 25.53
N ALA A 337 13.21 34.39 25.06
CA ALA A 337 11.90 34.38 25.72
C ALA A 337 11.31 32.99 25.47
N PRO A 338 10.72 32.30 26.45
CA PRO A 338 9.95 31.10 26.17
C PRO A 338 8.85 31.53 25.21
N GLN A 339 8.96 31.13 23.94
CA GLN A 339 7.86 31.27 23.00
C GLN A 339 6.71 30.51 23.63
N LEU A 340 5.69 31.24 24.07
CA LEU A 340 4.46 30.67 24.61
C LEU A 340 3.88 29.83 23.46
N LEU A 341 4.02 28.50 23.57
CA LEU A 341 3.63 27.59 22.51
C LEU A 341 2.14 27.77 22.28
N ASP A 342 1.79 28.34 21.12
CA ASP A 342 0.39 28.53 20.75
C ASP A 342 -0.20 27.17 20.35
N PHE A 343 -1.00 26.56 21.22
CA PHE A 343 -1.68 25.28 20.98
C PHE A 343 -3.01 25.44 20.23
N SER A 344 -3.36 26.65 19.78
CA SER A 344 -4.67 26.93 19.18
C SER A 344 -4.88 26.29 17.80
N PHE A 345 -3.80 25.91 17.11
CA PHE A 345 -3.86 25.28 15.79
C PHE A 345 -2.91 24.08 15.70
N ILE A 346 -3.45 22.98 15.17
CA ILE A 346 -2.76 21.72 14.87
C ILE A 346 -3.08 21.37 13.42
N THR A 347 -2.06 21.21 12.59
CA THR A 347 -2.22 20.76 11.20
C THR A 347 -2.65 19.29 11.15
N GLU A 348 -3.25 18.87 10.03
CA GLU A 348 -3.63 17.46 9.83
C GLU A 348 -2.41 16.53 9.95
N LEU A 349 -1.30 16.87 9.28
CA LEU A 349 -0.05 16.14 9.41
C LEU A 349 0.46 16.04 10.85
N GLU A 350 0.45 17.12 11.64
CA GLU A 350 0.86 17.08 13.05
C GLU A 350 -0.04 16.12 13.86
N PHE A 351 -1.36 16.21 13.69
CA PHE A 351 -2.31 15.34 14.36
C PHE A 351 -2.12 13.87 13.99
N LEU A 352 -1.98 13.56 12.70
CA LEU A 352 -1.69 12.21 12.20
C LEU A 352 -0.37 11.67 12.73
N SER A 353 0.66 12.52 12.80
CA SER A 353 2.00 12.15 13.27
C SER A 353 1.95 11.76 14.75
N ILE A 354 1.28 12.57 15.60
CA ILE A 354 1.06 12.25 17.01
C ILE A 354 0.27 10.94 17.17
N ARG A 355 -0.78 10.76 16.37
CA ARG A 355 -1.57 9.50 16.38
C ARG A 355 -0.71 8.30 15.98
N SER A 356 0.22 8.47 15.04
CA SER A 356 1.14 7.43 14.57
C SER A 356 2.17 7.09 15.64
N MET A 357 2.75 8.10 16.31
CA MET A 357 3.62 7.91 17.47
C MET A 357 2.93 7.08 18.56
N ALA A 358 1.72 7.47 18.96
CA ALA A 358 0.95 6.75 19.97
C ALA A 358 0.63 5.31 19.53
N THR A 359 0.28 5.11 18.25
CA THR A 359 -0.03 3.78 17.72
C THR A 359 1.18 2.85 17.74
N VAL A 360 2.35 3.37 17.39
CA VAL A 360 3.61 2.62 17.42
C VAL A 360 3.96 2.29 18.89
N LEU A 361 3.83 3.24 19.82
CA LEU A 361 4.04 3.02 21.27
C LEU A 361 3.13 1.93 21.84
N CYS A 362 1.85 1.94 21.48
CA CYS A 362 0.89 0.94 21.93
C CYS A 362 1.05 -0.43 21.25
N ALA A 363 1.97 -0.60 20.29
CA ALA A 363 2.23 -1.87 19.66
C ALA A 363 3.11 -2.80 20.51
N GLY A 364 3.78 -2.28 21.54
CA GLY A 364 4.61 -3.05 22.47
C GLY A 364 5.75 -2.19 23.04
N PRO A 365 6.53 -2.71 24.01
CA PRO A 365 7.62 -1.97 24.62
C PRO A 365 8.66 -1.54 23.58
N MET A 366 9.12 -0.29 23.70
CA MET A 366 10.20 0.28 22.88
C MET A 366 11.39 0.75 23.71
N LEU A 367 11.15 1.14 24.96
CA LEU A 367 12.18 1.51 25.91
C LEU A 367 12.74 0.23 26.55
N ASP A 368 14.05 0.19 26.79
CA ASP A 368 14.65 -0.94 27.49
C ASP A 368 14.09 -1.02 28.90
N SER A 369 13.79 -2.24 29.36
CA SER A 369 13.43 -2.52 30.76
C SER A 369 14.52 -2.12 31.75
N LYS A 370 15.72 -1.78 31.27
CA LYS A 370 16.84 -1.26 32.07
C LYS A 370 16.95 0.27 32.08
N ASN A 371 16.20 0.97 31.23
CA ASN A 371 16.12 2.44 31.28
C ASN A 371 14.81 2.83 31.95
N HIS A 372 14.82 2.78 33.28
CA HIS A 372 13.83 3.48 34.11
C HIS A 372 14.01 4.98 33.86
N LEU A 373 13.25 5.50 32.90
CA LEU A 373 12.94 6.93 32.78
C LEU A 373 11.43 7.08 32.94
N PHE A 374 10.99 6.78 34.16
CA PHE A 374 10.10 7.61 34.97
C PHE A 374 10.61 7.55 36.41
#